data_AF-A0A6P2HUQ5-F1
#
_entry.id   AF-A0A6P2HUQ5-F1
#
_cell.length_a   1.000
_cell.length_b   1.000
_cell.length_c   1.000
_cell.angle_alpha   90.00
_cell.angle_beta   90.00
_cell.angle_gamma   90.00
#
_symmetry.space_group_name_H-M   'P 1'
#
loop_
_entity.id
_entity.type
_entity.pdbx_description
1 polymer ?
#
loop_
_entity_poly.entity_id
_entity_poly.type
_entity_poly.pdbx_seq_one_letter_code
_entity_poly.pdbx_strand_id
1 'polypeptide(L)'
;MRLKWRENVNLSDLVLKHFQYGPLRAGDVHDPADAGDAFQQAFHAWTRRQHGQFSRLRFTPHLFDAHAVRDVLDGLGNGNNDEDPTPLFFGFGLEDEWVYSLEGAIETLRSAHPLLFRTVMAAVYRASARTMFIRLPDWFIYEFSCWYWDGDPNISDKDADEALKERFEDDTETRSAYLPSVVRPQLCPDDADPCVFSGGKWRDRRAMTDPELVRLRARSRGMPRRVCTEVLNLRALMRRSRTRDLFHVSYDANPVYGICSVIVEDNAFVGDLLDHHFDGAAQCGDATTYSGFSRLESTPKAIRRQYADLALAFRILTHLDRLLALVSQPT
;
A
#
# COMPACT_ATOMS: atom_id res chain seq x y z
N MET A 1 0.90 0.09 23.60
CA MET A 1 1.65 -1.04 24.16
C MET A 1 3.09 -0.57 24.41
N ARG A 2 3.65 -0.76 25.60
CA ARG A 2 5.04 -0.39 25.92
C ARG A 2 5.95 -1.50 25.41
N LEU A 3 6.90 -1.21 24.51
CA LEU A 3 7.91 -2.22 24.18
C LEU A 3 8.75 -2.43 25.44
N LYS A 4 8.84 -3.68 25.91
CA LYS A 4 9.70 -4.04 27.03
C LYS A 4 11.01 -4.51 26.42
N TRP A 5 11.96 -3.60 26.28
CA TRP A 5 13.28 -3.88 25.70
C TRP A 5 13.97 -4.96 26.55
N ARG A 6 14.56 -5.97 25.91
CA ARG A 6 15.41 -6.93 26.63
C ARG A 6 16.68 -6.21 27.12
N GLU A 7 17.07 -6.45 28.37
CA GLU A 7 18.12 -5.72 29.12
C GLU A 7 19.52 -5.67 28.45
N ASN A 8 19.76 -6.44 27.39
CA ASN A 8 21.09 -6.64 26.80
C ASN A 8 21.42 -5.78 25.57
N VAL A 9 20.55 -4.87 25.12
CA VAL A 9 20.81 -4.04 23.93
C VAL A 9 21.26 -2.63 24.35
N ASN A 10 22.53 -2.28 24.11
CA ASN A 10 23.02 -0.91 24.31
C ASN A 10 22.51 0.01 23.19
N LEU A 11 21.32 0.57 23.39
CA LEU A 11 20.65 1.46 22.44
C LEU A 11 21.12 2.92 22.53
N SER A 12 21.82 3.29 23.60
CA SER A 12 22.09 4.70 23.96
C SER A 12 22.78 5.48 22.84
N ASP A 13 23.80 4.89 22.20
CA ASP A 13 24.54 5.54 21.11
C ASP A 13 23.69 5.73 19.85
N LEU A 14 22.88 4.73 19.49
CA LEU A 14 21.98 4.83 18.34
C LEU A 14 20.93 5.92 18.60
N VAL A 15 20.26 5.85 19.74
CA VAL A 15 19.22 6.81 20.14
C VAL A 15 19.76 8.23 20.13
N LEU A 16 20.93 8.46 20.74
CA LEU A 16 21.57 9.77 20.77
C LEU A 16 21.81 10.32 19.36
N LYS A 17 22.28 9.50 18.42
CA LYS A 17 22.47 9.91 17.02
C LYS A 17 21.15 10.31 16.35
N HIS A 18 20.05 9.62 16.64
CA HIS A 18 18.74 9.99 16.10
C HIS A 18 18.21 11.32 16.67
N PHE A 19 18.50 11.66 17.93
CA PHE A 19 18.24 13.00 18.47
C PHE A 19 19.16 14.06 17.88
N GLN A 20 20.44 13.76 17.69
CA GLN A 20 21.43 14.73 17.23
C GLN A 20 21.31 15.04 15.73
N TYR A 21 21.05 14.02 14.91
CA TYR A 21 21.07 14.13 13.45
C TYR A 21 19.69 13.96 12.81
N GLY A 22 18.71 13.44 13.55
CA GLY A 22 17.33 13.31 13.11
C GLY A 22 16.45 14.49 13.57
N PRO A 23 15.14 14.43 13.28
CA PRO A 23 14.16 15.46 13.62
C PRO A 23 13.52 15.25 15.01
N LEU A 24 14.03 14.30 15.79
CA LEU A 24 13.51 13.99 17.13
C LEU A 24 13.83 15.14 18.09
N ARG A 25 12.93 15.44 19.02
CA ARG A 25 13.07 16.56 19.95
C ARG A 25 13.08 16.04 21.37
N ALA A 26 14.03 16.51 22.18
CA ALA A 26 14.06 16.20 23.61
C ALA A 26 12.77 16.63 24.33
N GLY A 27 12.11 17.71 23.87
CA GLY A 27 10.83 18.17 24.40
C GLY A 27 9.63 17.24 24.14
N ASP A 28 9.80 16.20 23.31
CA ASP A 28 8.78 15.16 23.10
C ASP A 28 8.90 14.00 24.11
N VAL A 29 9.90 14.04 25.00
CA VAL A 29 10.23 12.98 25.94
C VAL A 29 9.86 13.41 27.36
N HIS A 30 9.13 12.57 28.08
CA HIS A 30 8.66 12.83 29.42
C HIS A 30 8.95 11.63 30.33
N ASP A 31 9.84 11.83 31.31
CA ASP A 31 10.24 10.84 32.32
C ASP A 31 10.52 9.43 31.74
N PRO A 32 11.48 9.31 30.80
CA PRO A 32 11.72 8.04 30.13
C PRO A 32 12.40 7.05 31.09
N ALA A 33 11.95 5.80 31.08
CA ALA A 33 12.54 4.75 31.90
C ALA A 33 13.95 4.33 31.42
N ASP A 34 14.19 4.41 30.11
CA ASP A 34 15.47 4.09 29.46
C ASP A 34 15.59 4.83 28.11
N ALA A 35 16.71 4.62 27.40
CA ALA A 35 16.95 5.22 26.09
C ALA A 35 15.96 4.76 25.01
N GLY A 36 15.50 3.50 25.06
CA GLY A 36 14.54 2.96 24.11
C GLY A 36 13.15 3.58 24.28
N ASP A 37 12.71 3.78 25.53
CA ASP A 37 11.49 4.51 25.87
C ASP A 37 11.57 5.98 25.42
N ALA A 38 12.68 6.66 25.70
CA ALA A 38 12.91 8.03 25.21
C ALA A 38 12.80 8.13 23.68
N PHE A 39 13.40 7.16 22.98
CA PHE A 39 13.32 7.09 21.53
C PHE A 39 11.90 6.82 21.04
N GLN A 40 11.20 5.86 21.65
CA GLN A 40 9.83 5.50 21.30
C GLN A 40 8.90 6.72 21.43
N GLN A 41 8.96 7.44 22.56
CA GLN A 41 8.16 8.64 22.78
C GLN A 41 8.42 9.71 21.71
N ALA A 42 9.68 10.05 21.48
CA ALA A 42 10.06 11.07 20.51
C ALA A 42 9.72 10.67 19.06
N PHE A 43 9.93 9.40 18.69
CA PHE A 43 9.62 8.88 17.37
C PHE A 43 8.11 8.95 17.09
N HIS A 44 7.27 8.46 18.00
CA HIS A 44 5.81 8.55 17.83
C HIS A 44 5.29 9.99 17.88
N ALA A 45 5.90 10.88 18.66
CA ALA A 45 5.57 12.31 18.61
C ALA A 45 5.93 12.91 17.23
N TRP A 46 7.07 12.52 16.67
CA TRP A 46 7.48 12.95 15.34
C TRP A 46 6.59 12.40 14.23
N THR A 47 6.26 11.10 14.22
CA THR A 47 5.38 10.49 13.20
C THR A 47 4.00 11.13 13.21
N ARG A 48 3.40 11.34 14.40
CA ARG A 48 2.13 12.06 14.56
C ARG A 48 2.15 13.49 14.02
N ARG A 49 3.32 14.15 13.98
CA ARG A 49 3.45 15.46 13.32
C ARG A 49 3.58 15.36 11.80
N GLN A 50 4.04 14.22 11.27
CA GLN A 50 4.21 14.02 9.83
C GLN A 50 2.91 13.68 9.12
N HIS A 51 2.05 12.88 9.75
CA HIS A 51 0.77 12.51 9.19
C HIS A 51 -0.38 13.01 10.08
N GLY A 52 -1.37 13.64 9.45
CA GLY A 52 -2.60 14.04 10.13
C GLY A 52 -3.53 12.85 10.35
N GLN A 53 -4.78 13.15 10.68
CA GLN A 53 -5.84 12.15 10.63
C GLN A 53 -6.12 11.78 9.17
N PHE A 54 -6.01 10.49 8.87
CA PHE A 54 -6.41 9.92 7.59
C PHE A 54 -7.86 9.47 7.65
N SER A 55 -8.54 9.60 6.52
CA SER A 55 -9.96 9.29 6.35
C SER A 55 -10.21 7.95 5.66
N ARG A 56 -9.23 7.50 4.86
CA ARG A 56 -9.26 6.28 4.06
C ARG A 56 -8.14 5.33 4.43
N LEU A 57 -6.96 5.86 4.76
CA LEU A 57 -5.78 5.06 5.08
C LEU A 57 -5.71 4.74 6.57
N ARG A 58 -5.45 3.47 6.92
CA ARG A 58 -5.27 3.04 8.32
C ARG A 58 -3.99 2.25 8.49
N PHE A 59 -3.18 2.66 9.46
CA PHE A 59 -1.99 1.96 9.89
C PHE A 59 -1.48 2.57 11.19
N THR A 60 -0.69 1.80 11.92
CA THR A 60 -0.04 2.25 13.16
C THR A 60 1.47 2.12 13.02
N PRO A 61 2.27 3.20 13.18
CA PRO A 61 3.71 3.07 13.23
C PRO A 61 4.15 2.28 14.46
N HIS A 62 5.04 1.31 14.30
CA HIS A 62 5.63 0.53 15.38
C HIS A 62 7.15 0.55 15.32
N LEU A 63 7.76 0.37 16.49
CA LEU A 63 9.19 0.14 16.65
C LEU A 63 9.40 -1.27 17.19
N PHE A 64 10.45 -1.93 16.73
CA PHE A 64 10.78 -3.30 17.08
C PHE A 64 12.25 -3.39 17.44
N ASP A 65 12.59 -4.24 18.41
CA ASP A 65 13.96 -4.70 18.55
C ASP A 65 14.25 -5.86 17.58
N ALA A 66 15.52 -6.23 17.44
CA ALA A 66 15.93 -7.30 16.54
C ALA A 66 15.27 -8.65 16.88
N HIS A 67 14.98 -8.94 18.14
CA HIS A 67 14.35 -10.20 18.52
C HIS A 67 12.88 -10.24 18.12
N ALA A 68 12.13 -9.15 18.32
CA ALA A 68 10.74 -9.06 17.91
C ALA A 68 10.58 -9.21 16.39
N VAL A 69 11.51 -8.67 15.60
CA VAL A 69 11.54 -8.89 14.14
C VAL A 69 11.83 -10.35 13.84
N ARG A 70 12.80 -10.97 14.51
CA ARG A 70 13.14 -12.39 14.33
C ARG A 70 11.96 -13.31 14.58
N ASP A 71 11.27 -13.12 15.69
CA ASP A 71 10.12 -13.93 16.09
C ASP A 71 9.03 -13.91 15.01
N VAL A 72 8.86 -12.77 14.33
CA VAL A 72 7.93 -12.64 13.19
C VAL A 72 8.46 -13.34 11.94
N LEU A 73 9.74 -13.13 11.59
CA LEU A 73 10.34 -13.71 10.37
C LEU A 73 10.45 -15.23 10.43
N ASP A 74 10.80 -15.78 11.59
CA ASP A 74 10.87 -17.22 11.83
C ASP A 74 9.51 -17.90 11.58
N GLY A 75 8.41 -17.19 11.87
CA GLY A 75 7.05 -17.67 11.60
C GLY A 75 6.69 -17.70 10.10
N LEU A 76 7.29 -16.83 9.29
CA LEU A 76 6.99 -16.68 7.86
C LEU A 76 7.76 -17.64 6.94
N GLY A 77 8.81 -18.29 7.44
CA GLY A 77 9.71 -19.12 6.61
C GLY A 77 10.50 -18.35 5.54
N ASN A 78 10.41 -17.02 5.49
CA ASN A 78 10.96 -16.16 4.43
C ASN A 78 12.35 -15.57 4.74
N GLY A 79 13.02 -16.09 5.77
CA GLY A 79 14.36 -15.68 6.18
C GLY A 79 14.44 -15.30 7.65
N ASN A 80 15.57 -14.75 8.08
CA ASN A 80 15.76 -14.23 9.43
C ASN A 80 16.68 -13.00 9.44
N ASN A 81 16.85 -12.40 10.60
CA ASN A 81 17.74 -11.26 10.82
C ASN A 81 18.94 -11.59 11.73
N ASP A 82 19.38 -12.86 11.78
CA ASP A 82 20.42 -13.31 12.72
C ASP A 82 21.76 -12.59 12.51
N GLU A 83 22.12 -12.34 11.26
CA GLU A 83 23.37 -11.67 10.88
C GLU A 83 23.24 -10.13 10.83
N ASP A 84 22.05 -9.59 11.09
CA ASP A 84 21.81 -8.15 11.04
C ASP A 84 22.23 -7.47 12.34
N PRO A 85 23.26 -6.61 12.33
CA PRO A 85 23.72 -5.92 13.54
C PRO A 85 22.77 -4.79 13.98
N THR A 86 21.70 -4.51 13.22
CA THR A 86 20.77 -3.42 13.51
C THR A 86 19.95 -3.74 14.75
N PRO A 87 20.03 -2.92 15.82
CA PRO A 87 19.34 -3.23 17.07
C PRO A 87 17.86 -2.84 17.06
N LEU A 88 17.46 -1.93 16.16
CA LEU A 88 16.11 -1.40 16.07
C LEU A 88 15.59 -1.33 14.64
N PHE A 89 14.32 -1.69 14.51
CA PHE A 89 13.57 -1.63 13.26
C PHE A 89 12.32 -0.79 13.48
N PHE A 90 11.78 -0.26 12.39
CA PHE A 90 10.44 0.32 12.36
C PHE A 90 9.60 -0.38 11.30
N GLY A 91 8.30 -0.42 11.51
CA GLY A 91 7.33 -0.98 10.57
C GLY A 91 5.96 -0.36 10.82
N PHE A 92 4.97 -0.83 10.07
CA PHE A 92 3.59 -0.39 10.25
C PHE A 92 2.69 -1.59 10.52
N GLY A 93 1.88 -1.50 11.56
CA GLY A 93 0.81 -2.43 11.86
C GLY A 93 -0.38 -2.11 10.97
N LEU A 94 -0.90 -3.14 10.32
CA LEU A 94 -2.07 -3.17 9.47
C LEU A 94 -3.07 -4.10 10.18
N GLU A 95 -3.97 -3.53 10.97
CA GLU A 95 -4.88 -4.32 11.83
C GLU A 95 -6.17 -4.71 11.08
N ASP A 96 -6.67 -3.81 10.23
CA ASP A 96 -7.86 -4.00 9.42
C ASP A 96 -7.61 -3.52 8.00
N GLU A 97 -8.37 -4.07 7.05
CA GLU A 97 -8.41 -3.57 5.68
C GLU A 97 -9.80 -3.09 5.30
N TRP A 98 -9.91 -1.80 4.98
CA TRP A 98 -11.16 -1.19 4.55
C TRP A 98 -11.26 -1.22 3.04
N VAL A 99 -12.42 -1.63 2.54
CA VAL A 99 -12.76 -1.66 1.11
C VAL A 99 -13.47 -0.36 0.75
N TYR A 100 -13.03 0.27 -0.34
CA TYR A 100 -13.64 1.49 -0.86
C TYR A 100 -14.01 1.35 -2.34
N SER A 101 -15.27 1.59 -2.66
CA SER A 101 -15.79 1.60 -4.02
C SER A 101 -15.61 2.96 -4.69
N LEU A 102 -15.26 2.95 -5.98
CA LEU A 102 -15.12 4.13 -6.84
C LEU A 102 -16.39 4.45 -7.64
N GLU A 103 -17.43 3.63 -7.56
CA GLU A 103 -18.65 3.65 -8.39
C GLU A 103 -19.22 5.07 -8.56
N GLY A 104 -19.43 5.79 -7.45
CA GLY A 104 -20.00 7.13 -7.45
C GLY A 104 -19.14 8.22 -8.10
N ALA A 105 -17.84 7.97 -8.34
CA ALA A 105 -16.93 8.94 -8.93
C ALA A 105 -16.64 8.69 -10.42
N ILE A 106 -16.77 7.45 -10.89
CA ILE A 106 -16.30 7.02 -12.21
C ILE A 106 -16.93 7.84 -13.34
N GLU A 107 -18.27 7.93 -13.37
CA GLU A 107 -18.97 8.64 -14.45
C GLU A 107 -18.57 10.12 -14.50
N THR A 108 -18.50 10.77 -13.33
CA THR A 108 -18.09 12.18 -13.22
C THR A 108 -16.66 12.39 -13.74
N LEU A 109 -15.74 11.47 -13.43
CA LEU A 109 -14.36 11.55 -13.89
C LEU A 109 -14.26 11.33 -15.41
N ARG A 110 -14.94 10.31 -15.94
CA ARG A 110 -14.97 9.98 -17.38
C ARG A 110 -15.59 11.12 -18.20
N SER A 111 -16.68 11.73 -17.72
CA SER A 111 -17.33 12.88 -18.37
C SER A 111 -16.47 14.15 -18.34
N ALA A 112 -15.64 14.35 -17.29
CA ALA A 112 -14.73 15.48 -17.25
C ALA A 112 -13.57 15.34 -18.26
N HIS A 113 -13.03 14.13 -18.39
CA HIS A 113 -12.07 13.76 -19.44
C HIS A 113 -11.92 12.22 -19.52
N PRO A 114 -11.91 11.59 -20.71
CA PRO A 114 -11.87 10.13 -20.85
C PRO A 114 -10.68 9.43 -20.16
N LEU A 115 -9.55 10.12 -20.02
CA LEU A 115 -8.35 9.60 -19.35
C LEU A 115 -8.25 9.95 -17.85
N LEU A 116 -9.19 10.72 -17.28
CA LEU A 116 -9.04 11.20 -15.90
C LEU A 116 -9.12 10.06 -14.89
N PHE A 117 -10.08 9.15 -15.03
CA PHE A 117 -10.21 7.98 -14.15
C PHE A 117 -8.94 7.12 -14.16
N ARG A 118 -8.46 6.74 -15.35
CA ARG A 118 -7.15 6.07 -15.51
C ARG A 118 -5.99 6.83 -14.88
N THR A 119 -6.02 8.16 -14.96
CA THR A 119 -4.97 9.00 -14.36
C THR A 119 -5.01 8.97 -12.84
N VAL A 120 -6.20 8.84 -12.24
CA VAL A 120 -6.36 8.61 -10.80
C VAL A 120 -5.77 7.25 -10.43
N MET A 121 -6.16 6.18 -11.13
CA MET A 121 -5.66 4.83 -10.83
C MET A 121 -4.14 4.72 -10.97
N ALA A 122 -3.56 5.29 -12.02
CA ALA A 122 -2.11 5.37 -12.16
C ALA A 122 -1.43 6.20 -11.05
N ALA A 123 -2.09 7.21 -10.49
CA ALA A 123 -1.55 7.98 -9.37
C ALA A 123 -1.60 7.18 -8.06
N VAL A 124 -2.70 6.47 -7.81
CA VAL A 124 -2.86 5.59 -6.64
C VAL A 124 -1.86 4.44 -6.69
N TYR A 125 -1.76 3.73 -7.82
CA TYR A 125 -0.80 2.65 -8.03
C TYR A 125 0.65 3.09 -7.77
N ARG A 126 1.07 4.23 -8.35
CA ARG A 126 2.43 4.73 -8.14
C ARG A 126 2.67 5.22 -6.71
N ALA A 127 1.66 5.76 -6.04
CA ALA A 127 1.76 6.17 -4.64
C ALA A 127 1.88 4.93 -3.73
N SER A 128 1.04 3.91 -3.95
CA SER A 128 1.09 2.60 -3.30
C SER A 128 2.50 2.00 -3.42
N ALA A 129 3.01 1.88 -4.65
CA ALA A 129 4.34 1.33 -4.91
C ALA A 129 5.50 2.14 -4.29
N ARG A 130 5.30 3.40 -3.88
CA ARG A 130 6.31 4.24 -3.20
C ARG A 130 6.24 4.19 -1.68
N THR A 131 5.10 3.79 -1.15
CA THR A 131 4.75 3.94 0.26
C THR A 131 4.29 2.59 0.79
N MET A 132 2.99 2.42 1.01
CA MET A 132 2.39 1.19 1.53
C MET A 132 1.45 0.59 0.49
N PHE A 133 1.37 -0.73 0.50
CA PHE A 133 0.55 -1.51 -0.41
C PHE A 133 -0.94 -1.20 -0.25
N ILE A 134 -1.56 -0.82 -1.36
CA ILE A 134 -3.00 -0.70 -1.55
C ILE A 134 -3.40 -1.79 -2.54
N ARG A 135 -4.42 -2.59 -2.21
CA ARG A 135 -5.05 -3.48 -3.17
C ARG A 135 -5.86 -2.67 -4.16
N LEU A 136 -5.53 -2.86 -5.42
CA LEU A 136 -6.17 -2.18 -6.53
C LEU A 136 -6.89 -3.20 -7.42
N PRO A 137 -7.74 -2.76 -8.35
CA PRO A 137 -8.48 -3.64 -9.26
C PRO A 137 -7.62 -4.72 -9.94
N ASP A 138 -6.36 -4.42 -10.28
CA ASP A 138 -5.40 -5.37 -10.86
C ASP A 138 -5.02 -6.51 -9.90
N TRP A 139 -5.05 -6.28 -8.59
CA TRP A 139 -4.88 -7.35 -7.60
C TRP A 139 -6.07 -8.31 -7.59
N PHE A 140 -7.30 -7.79 -7.63
CA PHE A 140 -8.51 -8.64 -7.60
C PHE A 140 -8.61 -9.54 -8.83
N ILE A 141 -8.28 -9.02 -10.02
CA ILE A 141 -8.28 -9.86 -11.22
C ILE A 141 -7.15 -10.90 -11.21
N TYR A 142 -6.00 -10.56 -10.60
CA TYR A 142 -4.92 -11.53 -10.41
C TYR A 142 -5.34 -12.63 -9.45
N GLU A 143 -5.88 -12.28 -8.28
CA GLU A 143 -6.38 -13.24 -7.29
C GLU A 143 -7.46 -14.14 -7.89
N PHE A 144 -8.43 -13.56 -8.61
CA PHE A 144 -9.44 -14.33 -9.32
C PHE A 144 -8.82 -15.32 -10.30
N SER A 145 -7.79 -14.89 -11.05
CA SER A 145 -7.12 -15.78 -11.99
C SER A 145 -6.42 -16.94 -11.30
N CYS A 146 -5.84 -16.75 -10.12
CA CYS A 146 -5.24 -17.83 -9.33
C CYS A 146 -6.26 -18.89 -8.91
N TRP A 147 -7.52 -18.50 -8.64
CA TRP A 147 -8.57 -19.41 -8.20
C TRP A 147 -9.32 -20.11 -9.34
N TYR A 148 -9.42 -19.47 -10.49
CA TYR A 148 -10.36 -19.90 -11.55
C TYR A 148 -9.71 -20.08 -12.93
N TRP A 149 -8.53 -19.49 -13.17
CA TRP A 149 -7.90 -19.41 -14.50
C TRP A 149 -6.41 -19.78 -14.49
N ASP A 150 -6.00 -20.73 -13.65
CA ASP A 150 -4.62 -21.22 -13.55
C ASP A 150 -3.55 -20.12 -13.33
N GLY A 151 -3.94 -19.00 -12.75
CA GLY A 151 -3.06 -17.86 -12.49
C GLY A 151 -2.74 -16.99 -13.70
N ASP A 152 -3.43 -17.15 -14.84
CA ASP A 152 -3.29 -16.25 -15.99
C ASP A 152 -4.42 -15.20 -16.06
N PRO A 153 -4.19 -13.96 -15.61
CA PRO A 153 -5.19 -12.90 -15.69
C PRO A 153 -5.49 -12.45 -17.13
N ASN A 154 -4.71 -12.89 -18.14
CA ASN A 154 -4.88 -12.58 -19.56
C ASN A 154 -5.44 -13.75 -20.39
N ILE A 155 -5.86 -14.85 -19.75
CA ILE A 155 -6.45 -16.02 -20.40
C ILE A 155 -7.62 -15.65 -21.35
N SER A 156 -7.83 -16.45 -22.41
CA SER A 156 -8.97 -16.27 -23.31
C SER A 156 -10.24 -16.90 -22.72
N ASP A 157 -11.43 -16.44 -23.13
CA ASP A 157 -12.70 -17.07 -22.70
C ASP A 157 -12.76 -18.56 -23.00
N LYS A 158 -12.19 -18.98 -24.14
CA LYS A 158 -12.17 -20.38 -24.53
C LYS A 158 -11.32 -21.20 -23.56
N ASP A 159 -10.10 -20.74 -23.27
CA ASP A 159 -9.17 -21.49 -22.43
C ASP A 159 -9.64 -21.46 -20.95
N ALA A 160 -10.24 -20.35 -20.54
CA ALA A 160 -10.89 -20.24 -19.23
C ALA A 160 -12.08 -21.19 -19.09
N ASP A 161 -12.95 -21.31 -20.12
CA ASP A 161 -14.08 -22.27 -20.07
C ASP A 161 -13.57 -23.69 -19.88
N GLU A 162 -12.47 -24.08 -20.54
CA GLU A 162 -11.85 -25.41 -20.38
C GLU A 162 -11.33 -25.62 -18.94
N ALA A 163 -10.59 -24.67 -18.38
CA ALA A 163 -10.10 -24.75 -16.99
C ALA A 163 -11.26 -24.84 -15.99
N LEU A 164 -12.34 -24.08 -16.24
CA LEU A 164 -13.53 -24.07 -15.39
C LEU A 164 -14.32 -25.39 -15.43
N LYS A 165 -14.16 -26.25 -16.45
CA LYS A 165 -14.83 -27.56 -16.50
C LYS A 165 -14.35 -28.49 -15.39
N GLU A 166 -13.10 -28.36 -14.95
CA GLU A 166 -12.59 -29.18 -13.84
C GLU A 166 -13.31 -28.86 -12.52
N ARG A 167 -13.76 -27.61 -12.36
CA ARG A 167 -14.41 -27.13 -11.13
C ARG A 167 -15.93 -27.17 -11.18
N PHE A 168 -16.52 -26.84 -12.33
CA PHE A 168 -17.97 -26.68 -12.49
C PHE A 168 -18.62 -27.72 -13.41
N GLU A 169 -17.85 -28.70 -13.90
CA GLU A 169 -18.32 -29.79 -14.76
C GLU A 169 -19.18 -29.25 -15.92
N ASP A 170 -20.42 -29.75 -16.08
CA ASP A 170 -21.34 -29.38 -17.16
C ASP A 170 -22.19 -28.13 -16.89
N ASP A 171 -22.01 -27.44 -15.75
CA ASP A 171 -22.75 -26.21 -15.41
C ASP A 171 -22.29 -25.01 -16.26
N THR A 172 -22.81 -24.97 -17.48
CA THR A 172 -22.46 -23.96 -18.48
C THR A 172 -22.91 -22.56 -18.06
N GLU A 173 -23.99 -22.43 -17.26
CA GLU A 173 -24.46 -21.14 -16.78
C GLU A 173 -23.45 -20.53 -15.80
N THR A 174 -23.02 -21.32 -14.81
CA THR A 174 -21.98 -20.90 -13.86
C THR A 174 -20.66 -20.64 -14.57
N ARG A 175 -20.19 -21.53 -15.47
CA ARG A 175 -18.92 -21.30 -16.19
C ARG A 175 -18.96 -20.00 -17.00
N SER A 176 -20.08 -19.69 -17.65
CA SER A 176 -20.26 -18.47 -18.43
C SER A 176 -20.14 -17.20 -17.58
N ALA A 177 -20.62 -17.22 -16.34
CA ALA A 177 -20.52 -16.09 -15.41
C ALA A 177 -19.07 -15.82 -14.93
N TYR A 178 -18.19 -16.81 -15.00
CA TYR A 178 -16.79 -16.75 -14.55
C TYR A 178 -15.81 -16.51 -15.71
N LEU A 179 -16.30 -16.29 -16.92
CA LEU A 179 -15.45 -16.02 -18.07
C LEU A 179 -14.75 -14.66 -17.97
N PRO A 180 -13.52 -14.53 -18.50
CA PRO A 180 -12.78 -13.27 -18.55
C PRO A 180 -13.55 -12.11 -19.14
N SER A 181 -14.33 -12.31 -20.21
CA SER A 181 -15.16 -11.25 -20.81
C SER A 181 -16.27 -10.72 -19.90
N VAL A 182 -16.70 -11.50 -18.90
CA VAL A 182 -17.73 -11.13 -17.93
C VAL A 182 -17.09 -10.54 -16.66
N VAL A 183 -16.03 -11.18 -16.15
CA VAL A 183 -15.42 -10.84 -14.86
C VAL A 183 -14.47 -9.65 -14.97
N ARG A 184 -13.65 -9.54 -16.03
CA ARG A 184 -12.69 -8.43 -16.16
C ARG A 184 -13.36 -7.05 -16.12
N PRO A 185 -14.48 -6.79 -16.85
CA PRO A 185 -15.15 -5.50 -16.77
C PRO A 185 -15.67 -5.14 -15.37
N GLN A 186 -15.99 -6.13 -14.55
CA GLN A 186 -16.50 -5.94 -13.17
C GLN A 186 -15.35 -5.70 -12.19
N LEU A 187 -14.30 -6.52 -12.22
CA LEU A 187 -13.19 -6.43 -11.26
C LEU A 187 -12.16 -5.37 -11.66
N CYS A 188 -11.74 -5.34 -12.92
CA CYS A 188 -10.66 -4.49 -13.40
C CYS A 188 -10.88 -4.06 -14.87
N PRO A 189 -11.82 -3.13 -15.13
CA PRO A 189 -12.00 -2.57 -16.46
C PRO A 189 -10.71 -1.90 -16.97
N ASP A 190 -10.59 -1.79 -18.30
CA ASP A 190 -9.39 -1.34 -19.01
C ASP A 190 -8.84 0.06 -18.63
N ASP A 191 -9.67 0.90 -18.02
CA ASP A 191 -9.29 2.22 -17.52
C ASP A 191 -9.10 2.26 -16.01
N ALA A 192 -9.38 1.16 -15.29
CA ALA A 192 -8.98 0.94 -13.91
C ALA A 192 -7.57 0.31 -13.79
N ASP A 193 -7.17 -0.49 -14.77
CA ASP A 193 -5.85 -1.13 -14.84
C ASP A 193 -4.72 -0.08 -15.03
N PRO A 194 -3.78 0.06 -14.08
CA PRO A 194 -2.67 1.01 -14.19
C PRO A 194 -1.58 0.55 -15.16
N CYS A 195 -1.37 -0.76 -15.35
CA CYS A 195 -0.23 -1.29 -16.10
C CYS A 195 -0.52 -2.64 -16.76
N VAL A 196 -0.06 -2.80 -18.00
CA VAL A 196 -0.24 -4.02 -18.78
C VAL A 196 1.09 -4.73 -18.98
N PHE A 197 1.10 -6.05 -18.87
CA PHE A 197 2.25 -6.87 -19.25
C PHE A 197 2.25 -7.07 -20.77
N SER A 198 3.27 -6.55 -21.46
CA SER A 198 3.35 -6.64 -22.93
C SER A 198 4.79 -6.69 -23.42
N GLY A 199 5.10 -7.74 -24.20
CA GLY A 199 6.43 -7.97 -24.74
C GLY A 199 7.47 -8.27 -23.65
N GLY A 200 7.09 -9.08 -22.65
CA GLY A 200 7.96 -9.50 -21.55
C GLY A 200 8.24 -8.42 -20.50
N LYS A 201 7.51 -7.29 -20.52
CA LYS A 201 7.73 -6.16 -19.62
C LYS A 201 6.41 -5.53 -19.20
N TRP A 202 6.34 -5.09 -17.94
CA TRP A 202 5.26 -4.23 -17.45
C TRP A 202 5.36 -2.83 -18.04
N ARG A 203 4.24 -2.31 -18.55
CA ARG A 203 4.13 -1.00 -19.16
C ARG A 203 2.98 -0.21 -18.57
N ASP A 204 3.27 1.02 -18.17
CA ASP A 204 2.24 1.96 -17.73
C ASP A 204 1.27 2.24 -18.88
N ARG A 205 -0.04 2.19 -18.58
CA ARG A 205 -1.05 2.63 -19.54
C ARG A 205 -1.01 4.15 -19.70
N ARG A 206 -1.43 4.64 -20.88
CA ARG A 206 -1.45 6.08 -21.17
C ARG A 206 -2.40 6.80 -20.19
N ALA A 207 -1.83 7.65 -19.36
CA ALA A 207 -2.54 8.60 -18.49
C ALA A 207 -2.34 10.05 -18.99
N MET A 208 -3.12 10.99 -18.46
CA MET A 208 -2.95 12.42 -18.75
C MET A 208 -1.58 12.90 -18.27
N THR A 209 -0.94 13.78 -19.02
CA THR A 209 0.28 14.50 -18.67
C THR A 209 0.01 15.65 -17.68
N ASP A 210 1.04 16.17 -17.03
CA ASP A 210 0.90 17.30 -16.11
C ASP A 210 0.30 18.55 -16.78
N PRO A 211 0.71 18.96 -18.01
CA PRO A 211 0.07 20.07 -18.71
C PRO A 211 -1.42 19.82 -19.02
N GLU A 212 -1.79 18.59 -19.39
CA GLU A 212 -3.20 18.24 -19.61
C GLU A 212 -4.02 18.34 -18.33
N LEU A 213 -3.48 17.88 -17.19
CA LEU A 213 -4.11 18.02 -15.88
C LEU A 213 -4.25 19.49 -15.45
N VAL A 214 -3.24 20.34 -15.73
CA VAL A 214 -3.31 21.77 -15.44
C VAL A 214 -4.42 22.44 -16.27
N ARG A 215 -4.51 22.12 -17.56
CA ARG A 215 -5.57 22.64 -18.44
C ARG A 215 -6.95 22.17 -18.00
N LEU A 216 -7.10 20.88 -17.66
CA LEU A 216 -8.36 20.34 -17.17
C LEU A 216 -8.76 21.01 -15.84
N ARG A 217 -7.82 21.12 -14.90
CA ARG A 217 -8.05 21.80 -13.61
C ARG A 217 -8.53 23.24 -13.77
N ALA A 218 -8.02 23.97 -14.76
CA ALA A 218 -8.37 25.37 -14.98
C ALA A 218 -9.82 25.54 -15.50
N ARG A 219 -10.32 24.60 -16.29
CA ARG A 219 -11.68 24.63 -16.87
C ARG A 219 -12.73 23.88 -16.04
N SER A 220 -12.31 22.96 -15.18
CA SER A 220 -13.21 22.15 -14.35
C SER A 220 -13.59 22.85 -13.04
N ARG A 221 -14.73 22.45 -12.47
CA ARG A 221 -15.18 22.83 -11.12
C ARG A 221 -15.43 21.57 -10.28
N GLY A 222 -15.69 21.75 -8.98
CA GLY A 222 -16.07 20.64 -8.09
C GLY A 222 -15.02 19.53 -7.98
N MET A 223 -15.49 18.28 -7.91
CA MET A 223 -14.66 17.09 -7.69
C MET A 223 -13.54 16.91 -8.75
N PRO A 224 -13.78 17.01 -10.07
CA PRO A 224 -12.71 16.88 -11.06
C PRO A 224 -11.55 17.88 -10.87
N ARG A 225 -11.83 19.13 -10.49
CA ARG A 225 -10.79 20.14 -10.21
C ARG A 225 -9.93 19.75 -9.00
N ARG A 226 -10.57 19.23 -7.94
CA ARG A 226 -9.89 18.77 -6.71
C ARG A 226 -9.03 17.55 -7.01
N VAL A 227 -9.56 16.59 -7.78
CA VAL A 227 -8.83 15.40 -8.24
C VAL A 227 -7.59 15.77 -9.03
N CYS A 228 -7.69 16.65 -10.05
CA CYS A 228 -6.52 17.12 -10.78
C CYS A 228 -5.48 17.78 -9.86
N THR A 229 -5.93 18.49 -8.82
CA THR A 229 -5.03 19.13 -7.84
C THR A 229 -4.26 18.11 -7.04
N GLU A 230 -4.94 17.11 -6.47
CA GLU A 230 -4.28 16.06 -5.68
C GLU A 230 -3.37 15.18 -6.54
N VAL A 231 -3.77 14.83 -7.77
CA VAL A 231 -2.89 14.08 -8.69
C VAL A 231 -1.63 14.87 -9.04
N LEU A 232 -1.74 16.18 -9.31
CA LEU A 232 -0.57 17.03 -9.57
C LEU A 232 0.36 17.10 -8.35
N ASN A 233 -0.20 17.22 -7.15
CA ASN A 233 0.57 17.22 -5.90
C ASN A 233 1.30 15.89 -5.70
N LEU A 234 0.61 14.76 -5.87
CA LEU A 234 1.18 13.42 -5.78
C LEU A 234 2.33 13.25 -6.78
N ARG A 235 2.13 13.62 -8.05
CA ARG A 235 3.18 13.53 -9.07
C ARG A 235 4.39 14.40 -8.76
N ALA A 236 4.18 15.61 -8.25
CA ALA A 236 5.26 16.48 -7.83
C ALA A 236 6.07 15.87 -6.66
N LEU A 237 5.40 15.26 -5.69
CA LEU A 237 6.05 14.56 -4.56
C LEU A 237 6.80 13.31 -5.02
N MET A 238 6.17 12.47 -5.84
CA MET A 238 6.79 11.26 -6.37
C MET A 238 8.00 11.55 -7.26
N ARG A 239 8.00 12.67 -8.01
CA ARG A 239 9.18 13.13 -8.77
C ARG A 239 10.37 13.52 -7.88
N ARG A 240 10.12 13.90 -6.62
CA ARG A 240 11.18 14.18 -5.65
C ARG A 240 11.73 12.92 -5.00
N SER A 241 10.99 11.81 -5.05
CA SER A 241 11.48 10.53 -4.55
C SER A 241 12.66 10.06 -5.40
N ARG A 242 13.73 9.63 -4.72
CA ARG A 242 14.92 9.04 -5.36
C ARG A 242 14.84 7.52 -5.47
N THR A 243 13.88 6.91 -4.80
CA THR A 243 13.73 5.47 -4.64
C THR A 243 12.32 5.05 -5.00
N ARG A 244 12.18 3.76 -5.35
CA ARG A 244 10.87 3.15 -5.54
C ARG A 244 10.21 2.77 -4.24
N ASP A 245 10.94 2.60 -3.15
CA ASP A 245 10.42 2.33 -1.81
C ASP A 245 11.00 3.38 -0.85
N LEU A 246 10.12 4.23 -0.29
CA LEU A 246 10.52 5.28 0.66
C LEU A 246 10.61 4.81 2.11
N PHE A 247 10.03 3.65 2.42
CA PHE A 247 10.17 3.04 3.74
C PHE A 247 11.42 2.19 3.84
N HIS A 248 12.04 1.81 2.72
CA HIS A 248 13.28 1.01 2.66
C HIS A 248 13.11 -0.30 3.45
N VAL A 249 12.02 -1.01 3.15
CA VAL A 249 11.67 -2.27 3.77
C VAL A 249 12.80 -3.25 3.52
N SER A 250 13.41 -3.67 4.63
CA SER A 250 14.56 -4.56 4.66
C SER A 250 14.16 -6.01 4.74
N TYR A 251 13.03 -6.27 5.39
CA TYR A 251 12.43 -7.58 5.54
C TYR A 251 10.95 -7.47 5.21
N ASP A 252 10.52 -8.20 4.19
CA ASP A 252 9.11 -8.36 3.89
C ASP A 252 8.44 -9.19 4.99
N ALA A 253 7.27 -8.75 5.43
CA ALA A 253 6.50 -9.43 6.46
C ALA A 253 5.24 -10.12 5.89
N ASN A 254 5.15 -10.26 4.56
CA ASN A 254 4.02 -10.82 3.84
C ASN A 254 2.67 -10.35 4.42
N PRO A 255 2.37 -9.04 4.32
CA PRO A 255 1.22 -8.46 5.00
C PRO A 255 -0.08 -9.08 4.51
N VAL A 256 -0.87 -9.66 5.42
CA VAL A 256 -2.22 -10.16 5.12
C VAL A 256 -3.15 -9.03 4.70
N TYR A 257 -3.02 -7.86 5.33
CA TYR A 257 -3.83 -6.68 5.06
C TYR A 257 -3.07 -5.64 4.24
N GLY A 258 -3.80 -4.94 3.39
CA GLY A 258 -3.34 -3.73 2.73
C GLY A 258 -3.69 -2.52 3.59
N ILE A 259 -3.09 -1.36 3.31
CA ILE A 259 -3.50 -0.11 3.99
C ILE A 259 -4.97 0.25 3.69
N CYS A 260 -5.46 -0.20 2.53
CA CYS A 260 -6.86 -0.32 2.14
C CYS A 260 -6.97 -1.12 0.84
N SER A 261 -8.21 -1.48 0.51
CA SER A 261 -8.63 -2.02 -0.78
C SER A 261 -9.44 -0.96 -1.55
N VAL A 262 -9.20 -0.85 -2.85
CA VAL A 262 -9.93 0.04 -3.76
C VAL A 262 -10.50 -0.78 -4.90
N ILE A 263 -11.82 -0.74 -5.05
CA ILE A 263 -12.57 -1.47 -6.08
C ILE A 263 -13.30 -0.49 -7.00
N VAL A 264 -13.60 -0.92 -8.22
CA VAL A 264 -14.36 -0.10 -9.17
C VAL A 264 -15.82 0.01 -8.74
N GLU A 265 -16.44 -1.13 -8.47
CA GLU A 265 -17.83 -1.28 -8.07
C GLU A 265 -17.92 -2.49 -7.13
N ASP A 266 -18.86 -2.43 -6.17
CA ASP A 266 -19.12 -3.56 -5.29
C ASP A 266 -19.80 -4.69 -6.07
N ASN A 267 -19.30 -5.91 -5.90
CA ASN A 267 -19.85 -7.09 -6.57
C ASN A 267 -19.52 -8.36 -5.79
N ALA A 268 -20.24 -9.44 -6.09
CA ALA A 268 -20.12 -10.71 -5.37
C ALA A 268 -18.68 -11.26 -5.34
N PHE A 269 -17.91 -11.08 -6.42
CA PHE A 269 -16.54 -11.61 -6.48
C PHE A 269 -15.59 -10.90 -5.52
N VAL A 270 -15.78 -9.61 -5.24
CA VAL A 270 -14.87 -8.86 -4.35
C VAL A 270 -14.89 -9.45 -2.94
N GLY A 271 -16.09 -9.68 -2.39
CA GLY A 271 -16.26 -10.28 -1.06
C GLY A 271 -15.65 -11.67 -1.01
N ASP A 272 -16.04 -12.54 -1.96
CA ASP A 272 -15.54 -13.91 -2.05
C ASP A 272 -14.00 -13.97 -2.16
N LEU A 273 -13.38 -13.09 -2.95
CA LEU A 273 -11.91 -13.06 -3.10
C LEU A 273 -11.21 -12.63 -1.80
N LEU A 274 -11.76 -11.64 -1.09
CA LEU A 274 -11.19 -11.19 0.18
C LEU A 274 -11.35 -12.26 1.25
N ASP A 275 -12.51 -12.90 1.34
CA ASP A 275 -12.76 -13.99 2.29
C ASP A 275 -11.79 -15.15 2.04
N HIS A 276 -11.65 -15.61 0.78
CA HIS A 276 -10.68 -16.65 0.44
C HIS A 276 -9.23 -16.25 0.75
N HIS A 277 -8.84 -15.01 0.46
CA HIS A 277 -7.49 -14.51 0.75
C HIS A 277 -7.23 -14.49 2.27
N PHE A 278 -8.17 -14.00 3.07
CA PHE A 278 -8.01 -13.93 4.53
C PHE A 278 -8.08 -15.31 5.18
N ASP A 279 -8.98 -16.19 4.73
CA ASP A 279 -9.06 -17.57 5.22
C ASP A 279 -7.79 -18.35 4.88
N GLY A 280 -7.28 -18.20 3.64
CA GLY A 280 -6.02 -18.80 3.22
C GLY A 280 -4.84 -18.33 4.07
N ALA A 281 -4.73 -17.01 4.29
CA ALA A 281 -3.69 -16.43 5.13
C ALA A 281 -3.77 -16.93 6.59
N ALA A 282 -4.97 -17.07 7.14
CA ALA A 282 -5.19 -17.58 8.49
C ALA A 282 -4.83 -19.08 8.63
N GLN A 283 -4.99 -19.87 7.56
CA GLN A 283 -4.73 -21.31 7.57
C GLN A 283 -3.25 -21.66 7.32
N CYS A 284 -2.55 -20.88 6.48
CA CYS A 284 -1.16 -21.19 6.11
C CYS A 284 -0.14 -20.73 7.17
N GLY A 285 -0.46 -19.73 7.99
CA GLY A 285 0.46 -19.18 9.00
C GLY A 285 1.58 -18.31 8.42
N ASP A 286 1.64 -18.17 7.08
CA ASP A 286 2.69 -17.47 6.35
C ASP A 286 2.39 -15.98 6.12
N ALA A 287 1.50 -15.35 6.90
CA ALA A 287 1.15 -13.95 6.75
C ALA A 287 1.14 -13.21 8.09
N THR A 288 1.42 -11.90 8.05
CA THR A 288 1.43 -11.07 9.27
C THR A 288 0.59 -9.82 9.12
N THR A 289 0.30 -9.17 10.24
CA THR A 289 -0.35 -7.85 10.28
C THR A 289 0.66 -6.71 10.19
N TYR A 290 1.87 -6.93 9.69
CA TYR A 290 2.90 -5.90 9.55
C TYR A 290 3.21 -5.66 8.07
N SER A 291 3.38 -4.40 7.69
CA SER A 291 3.75 -4.00 6.32
C SER A 291 5.15 -4.44 5.88
N GLY A 292 5.99 -4.90 6.83
CA GLY A 292 7.42 -5.11 6.67
C GLY A 292 8.25 -4.33 7.69
N PHE A 293 9.54 -4.65 7.78
CA PHE A 293 10.47 -4.07 8.74
C PHE A 293 11.63 -3.36 8.05
N SER A 294 11.88 -2.13 8.48
CA SER A 294 12.94 -1.27 7.98
C SER A 294 13.95 -1.00 9.10
N ARG A 295 15.24 -1.13 8.77
CA ARG A 295 16.35 -0.86 9.70
C ARG A 295 16.36 0.60 10.12
N LEU A 296 16.64 0.91 11.39
CA LEU A 296 17.03 2.27 11.76
C LEU A 296 18.50 2.54 11.41
N GLU A 297 18.72 3.67 10.77
CA GLU A 297 20.04 4.05 10.28
C GLU A 297 21.00 4.47 11.40
N SER A 298 22.26 4.05 11.32
CA SER A 298 23.24 4.30 12.40
C SER A 298 24.27 5.39 12.09
N THR A 299 24.25 5.93 10.86
CA THR A 299 25.18 6.99 10.42
C THR A 299 24.47 8.34 10.26
N PRO A 300 25.13 9.48 10.58
CA PRO A 300 24.48 10.80 10.54
C PRO A 300 23.85 11.15 9.17
N LYS A 301 24.52 10.76 8.08
CA LYS A 301 24.04 11.03 6.71
C LYS A 301 22.81 10.17 6.39
N ALA A 302 22.83 8.90 6.77
CA ALA A 302 21.74 7.98 6.50
C ALA A 302 20.51 8.28 7.37
N ILE A 303 20.69 8.62 8.66
CA ILE A 303 19.62 9.08 9.55
C ILE A 303 18.85 10.26 8.94
N ARG A 304 19.56 11.32 8.51
CA ARG A 304 18.93 12.49 7.87
C ARG A 304 18.14 12.10 6.63
N ARG A 305 18.67 11.16 5.83
CA ARG A 305 18.02 10.69 4.61
C ARG A 305 16.77 9.87 4.93
N GLN A 306 16.87 8.92 5.85
CA GLN A 306 15.76 8.07 6.28
C GLN A 306 14.57 8.93 6.74
N TYR A 307 14.80 9.91 7.63
CA TYR A 307 13.72 10.80 8.07
C TYR A 307 13.17 11.70 6.95
N ALA A 308 13.99 12.11 5.97
CA ALA A 308 13.52 12.87 4.82
C ALA A 308 12.65 12.02 3.88
N ASP A 309 13.04 10.76 3.65
CA ASP A 309 12.29 9.80 2.84
C ASP A 309 10.97 9.43 3.54
N LEU A 310 10.98 9.18 4.85
CA LEU A 310 9.78 8.97 5.66
C LEU A 310 8.83 10.18 5.64
N ALA A 311 9.35 11.39 5.83
CA ALA A 311 8.53 12.61 5.75
C ALA A 311 7.92 12.79 4.34
N LEU A 312 8.65 12.42 3.29
CA LEU A 312 8.12 12.41 1.93
C LEU A 312 7.02 11.35 1.76
N ALA A 313 7.20 10.15 2.31
CA ALA A 313 6.22 9.07 2.29
C ALA A 313 4.91 9.49 2.96
N PHE A 314 4.97 10.05 4.18
CA PHE A 314 3.78 10.55 4.87
C PHE A 314 3.06 11.67 4.13
N ARG A 315 3.80 12.54 3.42
CA ARG A 315 3.19 13.56 2.55
C ARG A 315 2.49 12.94 1.35
N ILE A 316 3.09 11.92 0.71
CA ILE A 316 2.44 11.18 -0.38
C ILE A 316 1.16 10.53 0.15
N LEU A 317 1.22 9.82 1.29
CA LEU A 317 0.05 9.21 1.93
C LEU A 317 -1.04 10.25 2.26
N THR A 318 -0.68 11.45 2.69
CA THR A 318 -1.65 12.54 2.95
C THR A 318 -2.40 12.97 1.69
N HIS A 319 -1.69 13.16 0.57
CA HIS A 319 -2.34 13.53 -0.69
C HIS A 319 -3.10 12.35 -1.32
N LEU A 320 -2.63 11.13 -1.09
CA LEU A 320 -3.30 9.90 -1.49
C LEU A 320 -4.62 9.72 -0.73
N ASP A 321 -4.61 9.88 0.60
CA ASP A 321 -5.81 9.84 1.44
C ASP A 321 -6.85 10.86 0.98
N ARG A 322 -6.43 12.10 0.72
CA ARG A 322 -7.29 13.15 0.18
C ARG A 322 -7.83 12.81 -1.21
N LEU A 323 -7.01 12.21 -2.07
CA LEU A 323 -7.46 11.77 -3.38
C LEU A 323 -8.52 10.67 -3.24
N LEU A 324 -8.27 9.63 -2.44
CA LEU A 324 -9.22 8.56 -2.19
C LEU A 324 -10.51 9.09 -1.58
N ALA A 325 -10.45 10.01 -0.61
CA ALA A 325 -11.62 10.65 -0.02
C ALA A 325 -12.47 11.45 -1.04
N LEU A 326 -11.91 11.86 -2.18
CA LEU A 326 -12.66 12.52 -3.26
C LEU A 326 -13.36 11.54 -4.19
N VAL A 327 -12.81 10.35 -4.36
CA VAL A 327 -13.20 9.42 -5.43
C VAL A 327 -13.80 8.12 -4.91
N SER A 328 -13.80 7.89 -3.60
CA SER A 328 -14.24 6.63 -3.02
C SER A 328 -15.24 6.79 -1.89
N GLN A 329 -16.10 5.78 -1.75
CA GLN A 329 -17.05 5.61 -0.66
C GLN A 329 -16.78 4.28 0.06
N PRO A 330 -17.01 4.19 1.38
CA PRO A 330 -16.99 2.90 2.08
C PRO A 330 -18.08 2.00 1.50
N THR A 331 -17.75 0.73 1.29
CA THR A 331 -18.72 -0.33 0.99
C THR A 331 -19.34 -0.89 2.25
#